data_AF-A0A2G9H0E2-F1
#
_entry.id   AF-A0A2G9H0E2-F1
#
_cell.length_a   1.000
_cell.length_b   1.000
_cell.length_c   1.000
_cell.angle_alpha   90.00
_cell.angle_beta   90.00
_cell.angle_gamma   90.00
#
_symmetry.space_group_name_H-M   'P 1'
#
loop_
_entity.id
_entity.type
_entity.pdbx_description
1 polymer ?
#
loop_
_entity_poly.entity_id
_entity_poly.type
_entity_poly.pdbx_seq_one_letter_code
_entity_poly.pdbx_strand_id
1 'polypeptide(L)'
;MSQVENGYLETTIDWVQGMKDMRLRDFPSFIRTTDPKDIMLNFLIQETDAVPRAKALILNTFNALEQDVVDTLSSMFPKVYTVGPLHMMMNHIQDERLKTIQSSLWKEDFECIKWLDTKDPESVVYVNFGSITVMTAQQLTEFAWGLANSKKPFLWIIRPDIVAEISRKLHEKEVLATEIRDGNFGLNLEMD
;
A
#
# COMPACT_ATOMS: atom_id res chain seq x y z
N MET A 1 -7.22 -19.88 -15.15
CA MET A 1 -6.24 -20.29 -14.12
C MET A 1 -4.91 -20.78 -14.71
N SER A 2 -4.87 -21.44 -15.88
CA SER A 2 -3.60 -21.94 -16.47
C SER A 2 -2.54 -20.88 -16.80
N GLN A 3 -2.94 -19.64 -17.11
CA GLN A 3 -2.02 -18.55 -17.46
C GLN A 3 -1.24 -17.96 -16.27
N VAL A 4 -1.67 -18.22 -15.02
CA VAL A 4 -0.95 -17.72 -13.84
C VAL A 4 0.21 -18.66 -13.47
N GLU A 5 0.06 -19.96 -13.75
CA GLU A 5 1.00 -21.01 -13.33
C GLU A 5 2.00 -21.41 -14.43
N ASN A 6 1.70 -21.13 -15.70
CA ASN A 6 2.54 -21.53 -16.85
C ASN A 6 3.70 -20.56 -17.14
N GLY A 7 4.00 -19.61 -16.25
CA GLY A 7 5.04 -18.60 -16.46
C GLY A 7 4.68 -17.46 -17.40
N TYR A 8 3.47 -17.42 -17.98
CA TYR A 8 3.05 -16.35 -18.89
C TYR A 8 3.19 -14.95 -18.26
N LEU A 9 2.92 -14.83 -16.96
CA LEU A 9 3.08 -13.56 -16.24
C LEU A 9 4.55 -13.09 -16.10
N GLU A 10 5.54 -13.92 -16.42
CA GLU A 10 6.96 -13.54 -16.47
C GLU A 10 7.36 -12.90 -17.80
N THR A 11 6.46 -12.83 -18.77
CA THR A 11 6.73 -12.21 -20.08
C THR A 11 7.14 -10.76 -19.87
N THR A 12 8.32 -10.41 -20.37
CA THR A 12 8.88 -9.05 -20.34
C THR A 12 8.11 -8.13 -21.28
N ILE A 13 8.03 -6.87 -20.88
CA ILE A 13 7.30 -5.81 -21.55
C ILE A 13 8.29 -4.73 -21.93
N ASP A 14 8.46 -4.54 -23.24
CA ASP A 14 9.37 -3.55 -23.82
C ASP A 14 8.64 -2.43 -24.58
N TRP A 15 7.30 -2.50 -24.66
CA TRP A 15 6.47 -1.53 -25.39
C TRP A 15 5.95 -0.37 -24.52
N VAL A 16 6.21 -0.37 -23.22
CA VAL A 16 5.83 0.73 -22.31
C VAL A 16 7.03 1.65 -22.11
N GLN A 17 7.07 2.75 -22.86
CA GLN A 17 8.15 3.73 -22.78
C GLN A 17 8.26 4.32 -21.36
N GLY A 18 9.49 4.55 -20.90
CA GLY A 18 9.77 5.08 -19.56
C GLY A 18 9.79 4.03 -18.45
N MET A 19 9.32 2.81 -18.72
CA MET A 19 9.34 1.69 -17.78
C MET A 19 10.29 0.59 -18.27
N LYS A 20 11.36 0.33 -17.53
CA LYS A 20 12.35 -0.70 -17.85
C LYS A 20 12.08 -1.97 -17.04
N ASP A 21 12.44 -3.12 -17.60
CA ASP A 21 12.41 -4.43 -16.93
C ASP A 21 11.04 -4.84 -16.36
N MET A 22 9.95 -4.32 -16.93
CA MET A 22 8.60 -4.69 -16.54
C MET A 22 8.23 -6.08 -17.06
N ARG A 23 7.42 -6.80 -16.29
CA ARG A 23 6.74 -8.03 -16.71
C ARG A 23 5.23 -7.91 -16.59
N LEU A 24 4.50 -8.82 -17.20
CA LEU A 24 3.04 -8.89 -17.07
C LEU A 24 2.55 -8.98 -15.61
N ARG A 25 3.32 -9.60 -14.71
CA ARG A 25 2.99 -9.63 -13.27
C ARG A 25 3.19 -8.32 -12.54
N ASP A 26 3.90 -7.35 -13.10
CA ASP A 26 4.19 -6.09 -12.43
C ASP A 26 3.04 -5.08 -12.65
N PHE A 27 2.14 -5.34 -13.61
CA PHE A 27 0.88 -4.61 -13.74
C PHE A 27 -0.04 -4.79 -12.53
N PRO A 28 -0.92 -3.84 -12.20
CA PRO A 28 -1.86 -4.01 -11.09
C PRO A 28 -2.70 -5.29 -11.21
N SER A 29 -2.84 -6.05 -10.12
CA SER A 29 -3.52 -7.36 -10.14
C SER A 29 -4.99 -7.28 -10.57
N PHE A 30 -5.67 -6.18 -10.27
CA PHE A 30 -7.07 -5.95 -10.60
C PHE A 30 -7.34 -5.67 -12.08
N ILE A 31 -6.31 -5.54 -12.92
CA ILE A 31 -6.48 -5.51 -14.39
C ILE A 31 -6.04 -6.81 -15.08
N ARG A 32 -5.50 -7.78 -14.33
CA ARG A 32 -5.04 -9.07 -14.86
C ARG A 32 -6.19 -10.06 -14.97
N THR A 33 -7.08 -9.79 -15.91
CA THR A 33 -8.34 -10.53 -16.11
C THR A 33 -8.46 -11.08 -17.53
N THR A 34 -9.20 -12.17 -17.69
CA THR A 34 -9.59 -12.72 -18.99
C THR A 34 -11.05 -12.37 -19.33
N ASP A 35 -11.77 -11.72 -18.41
CA ASP A 35 -13.14 -11.28 -18.66
C ASP A 35 -13.13 -9.94 -19.41
N PRO A 36 -13.60 -9.87 -20.66
CA PRO A 36 -13.68 -8.61 -21.39
C PRO A 36 -14.66 -7.61 -20.76
N LYS A 37 -15.55 -8.05 -19.85
CA LYS A 37 -16.50 -7.20 -19.13
C LYS A 37 -16.04 -6.86 -17.71
N ASP A 38 -14.79 -7.16 -17.36
CA ASP A 38 -14.24 -6.82 -16.05
C ASP A 38 -14.36 -5.31 -15.78
N ILE A 39 -14.95 -4.97 -14.64
CA ILE A 39 -15.32 -3.59 -14.31
C ILE A 39 -14.08 -2.72 -14.14
N MET A 40 -13.04 -3.21 -13.46
CA MET A 40 -11.85 -2.43 -13.16
C MET A 40 -11.00 -2.19 -14.40
N LEU A 41 -10.84 -3.20 -15.25
CA LEU A 41 -10.15 -3.05 -16.53
C LEU A 41 -10.86 -2.03 -17.43
N ASN A 42 -12.18 -2.18 -17.60
CA ASN A 42 -12.95 -1.28 -18.47
C ASN A 42 -12.97 0.16 -17.93
N PHE A 43 -13.07 0.33 -16.62
CA PHE A 43 -12.96 1.65 -15.98
C PHE A 43 -11.62 2.31 -16.31
N LEU A 44 -10.50 1.62 -16.11
CA LEU A 44 -9.18 2.19 -16.39
C LEU A 44 -8.93 2.50 -17.87
N ILE A 45 -9.46 1.69 -18.79
CA ILE A 45 -9.41 1.99 -20.22
C ILE A 45 -10.16 3.30 -20.51
N GLN A 46 -11.39 3.44 -20.00
CA GLN A 46 -12.19 4.65 -20.19
C GLN A 46 -11.55 5.91 -19.61
N GLU A 47 -10.99 5.81 -18.40
CA GLU A 47 -10.28 6.94 -17.79
C GLU A 47 -9.02 7.30 -18.59
N THR A 48 -8.25 6.30 -19.05
CA THR A 48 -7.06 6.52 -19.89
C THR A 48 -7.42 7.19 -21.22
N ASP A 49 -8.48 6.74 -21.88
CA ASP A 49 -9.00 7.36 -23.12
C ASP A 49 -9.52 8.79 -22.90
N ALA A 50 -9.88 9.13 -21.66
CA ALA A 50 -10.29 10.48 -21.27
C ALA A 50 -9.12 11.43 -21.02
N VAL A 51 -7.94 10.91 -20.67
CA VAL A 51 -6.77 11.73 -20.29
C VAL A 51 -6.41 12.81 -21.32
N PRO A 52 -6.42 12.56 -22.65
CA PRO A 52 -6.10 13.60 -23.62
C PRO A 52 -7.02 14.82 -23.58
N ARG A 53 -8.22 14.70 -22.97
CA ARG A 53 -9.16 15.82 -22.77
C ARG A 53 -8.84 16.64 -21.51
N ALA A 54 -7.97 16.16 -20.64
CA ALA A 54 -7.58 16.86 -19.42
C ALA A 54 -6.71 18.08 -19.74
N LYS A 55 -6.88 19.16 -18.97
CA LYS A 55 -6.05 20.37 -19.10
C LYS A 55 -4.63 20.18 -18.55
N ALA A 56 -4.46 19.26 -17.62
CA ALA A 56 -3.19 18.91 -16.99
C ALA A 56 -3.32 17.56 -16.27
N LEU A 57 -2.18 16.88 -16.13
CA LEU A 57 -1.99 15.75 -15.23
C LEU A 57 -1.31 16.24 -13.95
N ILE A 58 -1.88 15.92 -12.79
CA ILE A 58 -1.34 16.24 -11.48
C ILE A 58 -1.03 14.90 -10.78
N LEU A 59 0.25 14.66 -10.49
CA LEU A 59 0.74 13.38 -10.02
C LEU A 59 1.37 13.54 -8.63
N ASN A 60 0.98 12.68 -7.69
CA ASN A 60 1.62 12.59 -6.37
C ASN A 60 2.94 11.82 -6.46
N THR A 61 3.93 12.43 -7.10
CA THR A 61 5.30 11.95 -7.26
C THR A 61 6.24 13.15 -7.38
N PHE A 62 7.54 12.92 -7.55
CA PHE A 62 8.54 13.95 -7.85
C PHE A 62 9.52 13.46 -8.91
N ASN A 63 10.07 14.38 -9.71
CA ASN A 63 10.91 14.05 -10.87
C ASN A 63 12.04 13.06 -10.57
N ALA A 64 12.78 13.26 -9.48
CA ALA A 64 13.93 12.42 -9.15
C ALA A 64 13.55 10.96 -8.82
N LEU A 65 12.29 10.66 -8.50
CA LEU A 65 11.82 9.30 -8.25
C LEU A 65 11.50 8.55 -9.55
N GLU A 66 10.87 9.23 -10.52
CA GLU A 66 10.23 8.60 -11.68
C GLU A 66 10.57 9.33 -13.00
N GLN A 67 11.80 9.84 -13.13
CA GLN A 67 12.24 10.71 -14.23
C GLN A 67 11.86 10.18 -15.61
N ASP A 68 12.22 8.93 -15.93
CA ASP A 68 11.96 8.31 -17.24
C ASP A 68 10.45 8.25 -17.56
N VAL A 69 9.62 7.99 -16.55
CA VAL A 69 8.15 7.91 -16.69
C VAL A 69 7.56 9.31 -16.86
N VAL A 70 8.01 10.27 -16.06
CA VAL A 70 7.54 11.67 -16.12
C VAL A 70 7.91 12.32 -17.44
N ASP A 71 9.12 12.09 -17.96
CA ASP A 71 9.56 12.60 -19.26
C ASP A 71 8.73 11.99 -20.40
N THR A 72 8.46 10.68 -20.32
CA THR A 72 7.60 9.99 -21.27
C THR A 72 6.19 10.57 -21.26
N LEU A 73 5.57 10.75 -20.09
CA LEU A 73 4.26 11.39 -19.96
C LEU A 73 4.27 12.83 -20.47
N SER A 74 5.32 13.60 -20.19
CA SER A 74 5.46 14.99 -20.64
C SER A 74 5.63 15.11 -22.16
N SER A 75 6.12 14.05 -22.83
CA SER A 75 6.15 13.99 -24.29
C SER A 75 4.77 13.72 -24.92
N MET A 76 3.87 13.08 -24.17
CA MET A 76 2.51 12.73 -24.62
C MET A 76 1.47 13.79 -24.25
N PHE A 77 1.66 14.49 -23.13
CA PHE A 77 0.70 15.44 -22.59
C PHE A 77 1.32 16.81 -22.39
N PRO A 78 0.64 17.90 -22.79
CA PRO A 78 1.22 19.24 -22.79
C PRO A 78 1.53 19.79 -21.38
N LYS A 79 0.90 19.25 -20.34
CA LYS A 79 1.02 19.73 -18.96
C LYS A 79 0.99 18.56 -17.99
N VAL A 80 2.16 18.22 -17.44
CA VAL A 80 2.33 17.22 -16.38
C VAL A 80 2.99 17.91 -15.19
N TYR A 81 2.39 17.78 -14.01
CA TYR A 81 2.90 18.36 -12.77
C TYR A 81 3.08 17.28 -11.72
N THR A 82 4.31 17.13 -11.24
CA THR A 82 4.64 16.28 -10.10
C THR A 82 4.59 17.11 -8.83
N VAL A 83 3.56 16.90 -8.02
CA VAL A 83 3.26 17.69 -6.80
C VAL A 83 3.44 16.87 -5.52
N GLY A 84 4.24 15.82 -5.58
CA GLY A 84 4.49 14.92 -4.47
C GLY A 84 5.87 15.10 -3.82
N PRO A 85 6.11 14.40 -2.71
CA PRO A 85 5.12 13.59 -2.00
C PRO A 85 4.20 14.49 -1.15
N LEU A 86 2.88 14.33 -1.31
CA LEU A 86 1.87 15.23 -0.71
C LEU A 86 1.99 15.37 0.81
N HIS A 87 2.37 14.30 1.52
CA HIS A 87 2.51 14.31 2.98
C HIS A 87 3.60 15.27 3.46
N MET A 88 4.68 15.48 2.69
CA MET A 88 5.71 16.47 3.03
C MET A 88 5.23 17.89 2.77
N MET A 89 4.41 18.08 1.73
CA MET A 89 3.91 19.40 1.35
C MET A 89 2.95 20.00 2.38
N MET A 90 2.19 19.16 3.10
CA MET A 90 1.28 19.61 4.15
C MET A 90 1.99 20.45 5.23
N ASN A 91 3.23 20.10 5.59
CA ASN A 91 4.02 20.83 6.59
C ASN A 91 4.43 22.24 6.15
N HIS A 92 4.32 22.56 4.85
CA HIS A 92 4.69 23.85 4.28
C HIS A 92 3.49 24.78 4.06
N ILE A 93 2.27 24.34 4.34
CA ILE A 93 1.06 25.15 4.19
C ILE A 93 0.93 26.09 5.40
N GLN A 94 1.12 27.40 5.18
CA GLN A 94 1.02 28.43 6.22
C GLN A 94 -0.40 29.03 6.34
N ASP A 95 -1.35 28.58 5.53
CA ASP A 95 -2.73 29.06 5.59
C ASP A 95 -3.47 28.41 6.77
N GLU A 96 -3.68 29.19 7.82
CA GLU A 96 -4.41 28.79 9.03
C GLU A 96 -5.78 28.18 8.74
N ARG A 97 -6.46 28.58 7.65
CA ARG A 97 -7.78 28.05 7.28
C ARG A 97 -7.72 26.59 6.82
N LEU A 98 -6.55 26.14 6.36
CA LEU A 98 -6.35 24.79 5.85
C LEU A 98 -5.84 23.83 6.93
N LYS A 99 -5.54 24.31 8.15
CA LYS A 99 -5.09 23.46 9.27
C LYS A 99 -6.12 22.42 9.72
N THR A 100 -7.40 22.63 9.41
CA THR A 100 -8.47 21.66 9.68
C THR A 100 -8.52 20.53 8.67
N ILE A 101 -7.82 20.65 7.53
CA ILE A 101 -7.73 19.61 6.51
C ILE A 101 -6.62 18.65 6.91
N GLN A 102 -7.01 17.51 7.49
CA GLN A 102 -6.10 16.45 7.88
C GLN A 102 -5.94 15.40 6.76
N SER A 103 -4.79 14.72 6.74
CA SER A 103 -4.55 13.57 5.86
C SER A 103 -5.28 12.30 6.31
N SER A 104 -5.73 12.28 7.56
CA SER A 104 -6.47 11.18 8.17
C SER A 104 -7.89 11.65 8.52
N LEU A 105 -8.87 10.78 8.29
CA LEU A 105 -10.24 10.97 8.80
C LEU A 105 -10.38 10.49 10.26
N TRP A 106 -9.34 9.84 10.80
CA TRP A 106 -9.31 9.23 12.11
C TRP A 106 -8.49 10.04 13.09
N LYS A 107 -8.92 10.03 14.35
CA LYS A 107 -8.15 10.59 15.46
C LYS A 107 -6.80 9.88 15.57
N GLU A 108 -5.75 10.67 15.64
CA GLU A 108 -4.40 10.15 15.81
C GLU A 108 -4.22 9.50 17.18
N ASP A 109 -3.67 8.29 17.17
CA ASP A 109 -3.23 7.57 18.37
C ASP A 109 -1.71 7.72 18.51
N PHE A 110 -1.28 8.27 19.63
CA PHE A 110 0.12 8.55 19.94
C PHE A 110 0.78 7.44 20.77
N GLU A 111 0.06 6.40 21.17
CA GLU A 111 0.63 5.31 21.98
C GLU A 111 1.72 4.53 21.21
N CYS A 112 1.59 4.36 19.88
CA CYS A 112 2.66 3.79 19.07
C CYS A 112 3.94 4.63 19.11
N ILE A 113 3.80 5.96 19.05
CA ILE A 113 4.93 6.88 19.07
C ILE A 113 5.65 6.81 20.41
N LYS A 114 4.90 6.84 21.51
CA LYS A 114 5.49 6.67 22.86
C LYS A 114 6.22 5.34 23.00
N TRP A 115 5.69 4.26 22.43
CA TRP A 115 6.39 2.96 22.43
C TRP A 115 7.66 2.99 21.56
N LEU A 116 7.62 3.63 20.38
CA LEU A 116 8.78 3.82 19.50
C LEU A 116 9.89 4.63 20.18
N ASP A 117 9.54 5.65 20.96
CA ASP A 117 10.49 6.49 21.72
C ASP A 117 11.30 5.69 22.76
N THR A 118 10.85 4.48 23.13
CA THR A 118 11.58 3.57 24.04
C THR A 118 12.58 2.65 23.34
N LYS A 119 12.66 2.69 22.00
CA LYS A 119 13.47 1.78 21.19
C LYS A 119 14.69 2.51 20.60
N ASP A 120 15.74 1.74 20.33
CA ASP A 120 16.91 2.29 19.65
C ASP A 120 16.55 2.72 18.21
N PRO A 121 17.21 3.76 17.66
CA PRO A 121 17.04 4.13 16.26
C PRO A 121 17.25 2.94 15.32
N GLU A 122 16.42 2.88 14.26
CA GLU A 122 16.52 1.86 13.21
C GLU A 122 16.38 0.39 13.72
N SER A 123 15.84 0.19 14.92
CA SER A 123 15.73 -1.15 15.53
C SER A 123 14.38 -1.84 15.35
N VAL A 124 13.35 -1.10 14.94
CA VAL A 124 11.95 -1.56 14.88
C VAL A 124 11.52 -1.83 13.44
N VAL A 125 10.88 -2.98 13.21
CA VAL A 125 10.23 -3.30 11.94
C VAL A 125 8.81 -2.75 11.92
N TYR A 126 8.50 -1.85 10.99
CA TYR A 126 7.12 -1.40 10.74
C TYR A 126 6.44 -2.31 9.71
N VAL A 127 5.24 -2.80 10.04
CA VAL A 127 4.45 -3.67 9.16
C VAL A 127 3.04 -3.10 9.00
N ASN A 128 2.65 -2.81 7.76
CA ASN A 128 1.31 -2.37 7.41
C ASN A 128 1.00 -2.77 5.96
N PHE A 129 -0.10 -3.47 5.73
CA PHE A 129 -0.54 -3.92 4.40
C PHE A 129 -1.57 -2.98 3.75
N GLY A 130 -1.79 -1.81 4.34
CA GLY A 130 -2.74 -0.82 3.86
C GLY A 130 -4.19 -1.17 4.20
N SER A 131 -5.09 -0.27 3.81
CA SER A 131 -6.51 -0.36 4.14
C SER A 131 -7.30 -1.33 3.27
N ILE A 132 -6.79 -1.72 2.10
CA ILE A 132 -7.56 -2.51 1.11
C ILE A 132 -7.20 -4.00 1.14
N THR A 133 -5.96 -4.33 1.49
CA THR A 133 -5.44 -5.70 1.42
C THR A 133 -6.19 -6.65 2.34
N VAL A 134 -6.62 -7.78 1.78
CA VAL A 134 -7.18 -8.90 2.52
C VAL A 134 -6.13 -10.00 2.62
N MET A 135 -5.82 -10.44 3.83
CA MET A 135 -4.91 -11.55 4.09
C MET A 135 -5.70 -12.80 4.46
N THR A 136 -5.24 -13.96 3.99
CA THR A 136 -5.78 -15.23 4.48
C THR A 136 -5.31 -15.51 5.90
N ALA A 137 -6.05 -16.32 6.65
CA ALA A 137 -5.65 -16.73 8.00
C ALA A 137 -4.29 -17.43 8.02
N GLN A 138 -3.97 -18.20 6.98
CA GLN A 138 -2.67 -18.84 6.83
C GLN A 138 -1.56 -17.80 6.65
N GLN A 139 -1.73 -16.83 5.74
CA GLN A 139 -0.75 -15.76 5.55
C GLN A 139 -0.51 -14.97 6.84
N LEU A 140 -1.58 -14.60 7.56
CA LEU A 140 -1.43 -13.88 8.83
C LEU A 140 -0.65 -14.72 9.86
N THR A 141 -0.94 -16.01 9.95
CA THR A 141 -0.24 -16.94 10.85
C THR A 141 1.25 -17.02 10.52
N GLU A 142 1.61 -17.17 9.24
CA GLU A 142 3.01 -17.20 8.80
C GLU A 142 3.73 -15.87 9.07
N PHE A 143 3.06 -14.72 8.87
CA PHE A 143 3.63 -13.42 9.21
C PHE A 143 3.85 -13.27 10.71
N ALA A 144 2.89 -13.69 11.54
CA ALA A 144 3.02 -13.65 12.99
C ALA A 144 4.22 -14.49 13.47
N TRP A 145 4.35 -15.73 12.98
CA TRP A 145 5.50 -16.57 13.27
C TRP A 145 6.82 -15.99 12.76
N GLY A 146 6.83 -15.44 11.55
CA GLY A 146 8.01 -14.78 10.99
C GLY A 146 8.49 -13.62 11.85
N LEU A 147 7.57 -12.76 12.30
CA LEU A 147 7.88 -11.64 13.18
C LEU A 147 8.38 -12.11 14.54
N ALA A 148 7.69 -13.06 15.19
CA ALA A 148 8.09 -13.62 16.49
C ALA A 148 9.46 -14.34 16.44
N ASN A 149 9.77 -14.99 15.32
CA ASN A 149 11.03 -15.69 15.12
C ASN A 149 12.18 -14.78 14.71
N SER A 150 11.89 -13.59 14.17
CA SER A 150 12.93 -12.59 13.83
C SER A 150 13.70 -12.08 15.06
N LYS A 151 13.09 -12.18 16.25
CA LYS A 151 13.60 -11.61 17.51
C LYS A 151 13.89 -10.10 17.41
N LYS A 152 13.28 -9.41 16.46
CA LYS A 152 13.31 -7.96 16.32
C LYS A 152 12.06 -7.35 16.94
N PRO A 153 12.16 -6.17 17.55
CA PRO A 153 10.98 -5.37 17.84
C PRO A 153 10.22 -5.05 16.56
N PHE A 154 8.89 -5.13 16.60
CA PHE A 154 8.05 -4.77 15.47
C PHE A 154 6.83 -4.00 15.91
N LEU A 155 6.35 -3.12 15.04
CA LEU A 155 5.06 -2.44 15.12
C LEU A 155 4.22 -2.92 13.94
N TRP A 156 3.20 -3.74 14.23
CA TRP A 156 2.33 -4.30 13.21
C TRP A 156 0.92 -3.70 13.32
N ILE A 157 0.51 -2.98 12.28
CA ILE A 157 -0.85 -2.46 12.13
C ILE A 157 -1.72 -3.55 11.52
N ILE A 158 -2.64 -4.09 12.31
CA ILE A 158 -3.58 -5.13 11.89
C ILE A 158 -5.00 -4.57 11.95
N ARG A 159 -5.78 -4.83 10.89
CA ARG A 159 -7.18 -4.44 10.86
C ARG A 159 -8.05 -5.40 11.73
N PRO A 160 -8.97 -4.89 12.55
CA PRO A 160 -9.79 -5.71 13.44
C PRO A 160 -10.63 -6.78 12.74
N ASP A 161 -11.15 -6.48 11.54
CA ASP A 161 -11.98 -7.42 10.77
C ASP A 161 -11.22 -8.66 10.32
N ILE A 162 -9.90 -8.54 10.10
CA ILE A 162 -9.02 -9.67 9.79
C ILE A 162 -8.79 -10.51 11.05
N VAL A 163 -8.64 -9.88 12.21
CA VAL A 163 -8.43 -10.56 13.51
C VAL A 163 -9.68 -11.33 13.93
N ALA A 164 -10.88 -10.77 13.76
CA ALA A 164 -12.13 -11.41 14.17
C ALA A 164 -12.40 -12.74 13.43
N GLU A 165 -12.15 -12.79 12.12
CA GLU A 165 -12.28 -14.01 11.32
C GLU A 165 -11.28 -15.10 11.76
N ILE A 166 -10.15 -14.67 12.33
CA ILE A 166 -9.06 -15.55 12.79
C ILE A 166 -9.32 -16.04 14.20
N SER A 167 -9.75 -15.20 15.15
CA SER A 167 -10.15 -15.64 16.50
C SER A 167 -11.27 -16.69 16.46
N ARG A 168 -12.16 -16.60 15.47
CA ARG A 168 -13.20 -17.60 15.19
C ARG A 168 -12.64 -18.93 14.69
N LYS A 169 -11.51 -18.92 13.96
CA LYS A 169 -10.81 -20.12 13.45
C LYS A 169 -9.73 -20.65 14.39
N LEU A 170 -9.19 -19.82 15.28
CA LEU A 170 -8.09 -20.11 16.21
C LEU A 170 -8.58 -20.49 17.62
N HIS A 171 -9.82 -20.96 17.81
CA HIS A 171 -10.25 -21.58 19.07
C HIS A 171 -9.34 -22.76 19.52
N GLU A 172 -8.34 -23.16 18.72
CA GLU A 172 -7.30 -24.14 19.07
C GLU A 172 -5.90 -23.55 19.38
N LYS A 173 -5.67 -22.22 19.33
CA LYS A 173 -4.33 -21.63 19.56
C LYS A 173 -4.34 -20.30 20.33
N GLU A 174 -4.71 -20.34 21.62
CA GLU A 174 -4.63 -19.21 22.58
C GLU A 174 -3.21 -18.64 22.77
N VAL A 175 -2.17 -19.38 22.37
CA VAL A 175 -0.76 -19.00 22.48
C VAL A 175 -0.41 -17.81 21.60
N LEU A 176 -1.02 -17.67 20.42
CA LEU A 176 -0.67 -16.64 19.42
C LEU A 176 -1.02 -15.22 19.89
N ALA A 177 -2.16 -15.07 20.57
CA ALA A 177 -2.59 -13.77 21.12
C ALA A 177 -1.68 -13.31 22.27
N THR A 178 -1.13 -14.26 23.03
CA THR A 178 -0.25 -13.98 24.18
C THR A 178 1.15 -13.61 23.71
N GLU A 179 1.71 -14.31 22.71
CA GLU A 179 3.04 -13.99 22.17
C GLU A 179 3.08 -12.66 21.38
N ILE A 180 2.00 -12.32 20.65
CA ILE A 180 1.86 -11.00 20.00
C ILE A 180 1.79 -9.88 21.05
N ARG A 181 1.17 -10.16 22.20
CA ARG A 181 1.01 -9.21 23.30
C ARG A 181 2.30 -9.04 24.11
N ASP A 182 3.07 -10.12 24.28
CA ASP A 182 4.32 -10.13 25.05
C ASP A 182 5.54 -9.72 24.19
N GLY A 183 5.41 -9.70 22.86
CA GLY A 183 6.48 -9.48 21.89
C GLY A 183 6.57 -8.10 21.22
N ASN A 184 5.71 -7.15 21.59
CA ASN A 184 5.58 -5.74 21.15
C ASN A 184 4.22 -5.43 20.50
N PHE A 185 3.63 -4.34 21.00
CA PHE A 185 2.34 -3.73 20.64
C PHE A 185 1.86 -4.01 19.20
N GLY A 186 0.87 -4.89 19.07
CA GLY A 186 -0.11 -4.80 17.99
C GLY A 186 -1.18 -3.80 18.41
N LEU A 187 -1.16 -2.59 17.83
CA LEU A 187 -2.29 -1.67 17.99
C LEU A 187 -3.45 -2.20 17.16
N ASN A 188 -4.49 -2.69 17.84
CA ASN A 188 -5.83 -2.75 17.27
C ASN A 188 -6.28 -1.30 17.10
N LEU A 189 -6.04 -0.72 15.93
CA LEU A 189 -6.82 0.44 15.52
C LEU A 189 -8.22 -0.09 15.22
N GLU A 190 -9.11 -0.01 16.21
CA GLU A 190 -10.55 -0.19 16.01
C GLU A 190 -11.00 0.82 14.94
N MET A 191 -11.17 0.31 13.72
CA MET A 191 -11.89 0.99 12.65
C MET A 191 -13.35 0.57 12.79
N ASP A 192 -14.13 1.36 13.54
CA ASP A 192 -15.59 1.26 13.56
C ASP A 192 -16.22 1.78 12.25
#